data_AF-A0A0F9TGT6-F1
#
_entry.id   AF-A0A0F9TGT6-F1
#
_cell.length_a   1.000
_cell.length_b   1.000
_cell.length_c   1.000
_cell.angle_alpha   90.00
_cell.angle_beta   90.00
_cell.angle_gamma   90.00
#
_symmetry.space_group_name_H-M   'P 1'
#
loop_
_entity.id
_entity.type
_entity.pdbx_description
1 polymer ?
#
loop_
_entity_poly.entity_id
_entity_poly.type
_entity_poly.pdbx_seq_one_letter_code
_entity_poly.pdbx_strand_id
1 'polypeptide(L)'
;MDVVVIYLTGIKQYPVIHGLLQRSHFKCHPEHYINQNKVSIMAEDSEAFDSKREQKQNAEMEKVKQFLTEEEVKSEYYMEMTVKLQSAQAKRIFRRTFDHIQTQMTAATLLTRKFGLRELSDENVNKITESIKQLSAEMNRDLEQANHLFNDIGLKNSAVTDDSVDLNIKITCPEGMAFMNLIRQLDNLTMKLKTLWMAGEIPLSHSEDRSHAWQVRIFKTADAIRALGQQAYIAADKKKDSDQKKAKAKQSAYKQRQNNNVKKATAV
;
A
#
# COMPACT_ATOMS: atom_id res chain seq x y z
N MET A 1 -30.55 -39.93 16.75
CA MET A 1 -29.29 -39.16 16.66
C MET A 1 -29.37 -38.46 15.33
N ASP A 2 -29.95 -37.27 15.34
CA ASP A 2 -30.39 -36.57 14.14
C ASP A 2 -29.30 -35.60 13.71
N VAL A 3 -28.71 -35.88 12.55
CA VAL A 3 -27.71 -35.01 11.92
C VAL A 3 -28.47 -33.89 11.21
N VAL A 4 -28.40 -32.70 11.78
CA VAL A 4 -28.93 -31.47 11.17
C VAL A 4 -27.95 -30.99 10.12
N VAL A 5 -28.29 -31.20 8.85
CA VAL A 5 -27.57 -30.66 7.69
C VAL A 5 -28.02 -29.22 7.48
N ILE A 6 -27.16 -28.25 7.79
CA ILE A 6 -27.39 -26.83 7.49
C ILE A 6 -26.88 -26.56 6.06
N TYR A 7 -27.80 -26.33 5.13
CA TYR A 7 -27.47 -25.88 3.78
C TYR A 7 -27.15 -24.38 3.78
N LEU A 8 -25.91 -24.02 3.45
CA LEU A 8 -25.54 -22.65 3.09
C LEU A 8 -26.06 -22.33 1.69
N THR A 9 -27.19 -21.63 1.61
CA THR A 9 -27.65 -21.01 0.36
C THR A 9 -26.87 -19.73 0.10
N GLY A 10 -26.17 -19.65 -1.04
CA GLY A 10 -25.79 -18.35 -1.60
C GLY A 10 -24.42 -18.23 -2.26
N ILE A 11 -23.94 -19.20 -3.04
CA ILE A 11 -22.87 -18.94 -4.03
C ILE A 11 -23.27 -19.56 -5.38
N LYS A 12 -23.23 -18.71 -6.41
CA LYS A 12 -23.52 -19.05 -7.81
C LYS A 12 -22.65 -20.23 -8.29
N GLN A 13 -23.33 -21.16 -8.96
CA GLN A 13 -22.84 -22.33 -9.69
C GLN A 13 -21.49 -22.16 -10.40
N TYR A 14 -20.58 -23.10 -10.13
CA TYR A 14 -19.71 -23.71 -11.14
C TYR A 14 -19.85 -25.24 -11.02
N PRO A 15 -19.96 -25.99 -12.13
CA PRO A 15 -20.33 -27.40 -12.09
C PRO A 15 -19.19 -28.29 -11.58
N VAL A 16 -19.51 -29.11 -10.57
CA VAL A 16 -18.73 -30.24 -10.10
C VAL A 16 -18.81 -31.36 -11.13
N ILE A 17 -17.67 -31.76 -11.70
CA ILE A 17 -17.57 -33.01 -12.46
C ILE A 17 -17.12 -34.09 -11.48
N HIS A 18 -18.04 -34.98 -11.11
CA HIS A 18 -17.73 -36.24 -10.44
C HIS A 18 -17.94 -37.37 -11.45
N GLY A 19 -16.92 -38.22 -11.61
CA GLY A 19 -17.06 -39.54 -12.21
C GLY A 19 -15.99 -39.90 -13.22
N LEU A 20 -14.95 -40.62 -12.78
CA LEU A 20 -14.63 -41.99 -13.22
C LEU A 20 -13.19 -42.35 -12.84
N LEU A 21 -13.08 -43.20 -11.81
CA LEU A 21 -11.93 -44.06 -11.61
C LEU A 21 -11.89 -45.07 -12.76
N GLN A 22 -11.00 -44.88 -13.72
CA GLN A 22 -10.44 -45.97 -14.51
C GLN A 22 -8.92 -45.88 -14.52
N ARG A 23 -8.31 -47.00 -14.10
CA ARG A 23 -6.88 -47.26 -14.20
C ARG A 23 -6.44 -47.14 -15.66
N SER A 24 -5.46 -46.29 -15.93
CA SER A 24 -4.61 -46.42 -17.11
C SER A 24 -3.19 -45.96 -16.78
N HIS A 25 -2.23 -46.85 -17.01
CA HIS A 25 -0.79 -46.57 -17.00
C HIS A 25 -0.47 -45.27 -17.74
N PHE A 26 0.00 -44.25 -17.03
CA PHE A 26 0.62 -43.09 -17.68
C PHE A 26 2.09 -43.39 -17.96
N LYS A 27 2.38 -43.72 -19.22
CA LYS A 27 3.68 -43.40 -19.82
C LYS A 27 3.77 -41.88 -19.90
N CYS A 28 4.80 -41.30 -19.29
CA CYS A 28 5.12 -39.89 -19.45
C CYS A 28 5.42 -39.60 -20.93
N HIS A 29 4.58 -38.78 -21.57
CA HIS A 29 4.84 -38.21 -22.89
C HIS A 29 5.41 -36.78 -22.79
N PRO A 30 6.28 -36.36 -23.72
CA PRO A 30 7.19 -35.22 -23.57
C PRO A 30 6.55 -33.84 -23.85
N GLU A 31 5.29 -33.61 -23.48
CA GLU A 31 4.63 -32.29 -23.66
C GLU A 31 4.65 -31.41 -22.40
N HIS A 32 5.12 -31.94 -21.26
CA HIS A 32 5.22 -31.17 -20.00
C HIS A 32 6.39 -30.17 -19.94
N TYR A 33 7.31 -30.17 -20.93
CA TYR A 33 8.45 -29.24 -20.96
C TYR A 33 8.15 -27.88 -21.62
N ILE A 34 7.03 -27.74 -22.32
CA ILE A 34 6.70 -26.49 -23.03
C ILE A 34 5.95 -25.49 -22.11
N ASN A 35 5.24 -25.97 -21.09
CA ASN A 35 4.49 -25.10 -20.18
C ASN A 35 5.34 -24.46 -19.06
N GLN A 36 6.47 -25.06 -18.67
CA GLN A 36 7.36 -24.44 -17.68
C GLN A 36 8.11 -23.25 -18.27
N ASN A 37 8.54 -23.32 -19.54
CA ASN A 37 9.13 -22.17 -20.22
C ASN A 37 8.13 -21.04 -20.40
N LYS A 38 6.86 -21.32 -20.74
CA LYS A 38 5.86 -20.26 -20.94
C LYS A 38 5.52 -19.50 -19.64
N VAL A 39 5.49 -20.20 -18.49
CA VAL A 39 5.32 -19.58 -17.17
C VAL A 39 6.57 -18.82 -16.73
N SER A 40 7.78 -19.32 -17.04
CA SER A 40 9.05 -18.63 -16.76
C SER A 40 9.20 -17.35 -17.58
N ILE A 41 8.85 -17.38 -18.87
CA ILE A 41 8.93 -16.21 -19.77
C ILE A 41 7.91 -15.14 -19.33
N MET A 42 6.69 -15.52 -18.92
CA MET A 42 5.70 -14.57 -18.40
C MET A 42 6.10 -13.96 -17.03
N ALA A 43 6.84 -14.70 -16.19
CA ALA A 43 7.35 -14.19 -14.92
C ALA A 43 8.54 -13.23 -15.13
N GLU A 44 9.49 -13.57 -16.02
CA GLU A 44 10.61 -12.70 -16.39
C GLU A 44 10.13 -11.42 -17.10
N ASP A 45 9.13 -11.51 -17.98
CA ASP A 45 8.56 -10.33 -18.66
C ASP A 45 7.78 -9.43 -17.69
N SER A 46 7.11 -9.99 -16.68
CA SER A 46 6.45 -9.22 -15.62
C SER A 46 7.47 -8.52 -14.71
N GLU A 47 8.53 -9.21 -14.29
CA GLU A 47 9.60 -8.63 -13.47
C GLU A 47 10.43 -7.58 -14.24
N ALA A 48 10.65 -7.79 -15.55
CA ALA A 48 11.31 -6.83 -16.42
C ALA A 48 10.43 -5.59 -16.70
N PHE A 49 9.11 -5.76 -16.78
CA PHE A 49 8.16 -4.66 -16.93
C PHE A 49 8.04 -3.83 -15.64
N ASP A 50 7.93 -4.49 -14.49
CA ASP A 50 7.90 -3.83 -13.19
C ASP A 50 9.23 -3.09 -12.91
N SER A 51 10.38 -3.70 -13.22
CA SER A 51 11.69 -3.04 -13.01
C SER A 51 11.91 -1.82 -13.90
N LYS A 52 11.47 -1.83 -15.17
CA LYS A 52 11.56 -0.65 -16.05
C LYS A 52 10.61 0.47 -15.60
N ARG A 53 9.40 0.11 -15.15
CA ARG A 53 8.43 1.07 -14.60
C ARG A 53 8.96 1.69 -13.30
N GLU A 54 9.52 0.88 -12.41
CA GLU A 54 10.19 1.32 -11.18
C GLU A 54 11.41 2.20 -11.48
N GLN A 55 12.28 1.84 -12.43
CA GLN A 55 13.45 2.64 -12.80
C GLN A 55 13.09 4.01 -13.36
N LYS A 56 12.12 4.07 -14.28
CA LYS A 56 11.66 5.35 -14.84
C LYS A 56 11.04 6.24 -13.76
N GLN A 57 10.23 5.64 -12.90
CA GLN A 57 9.60 6.33 -11.79
C GLN A 57 10.61 6.76 -10.71
N ASN A 58 11.64 5.96 -10.46
CA ASN A 58 12.74 6.31 -9.57
C ASN A 58 13.56 7.45 -10.15
N ALA A 59 13.82 7.47 -11.46
CA ALA A 59 14.53 8.59 -12.11
C ALA A 59 13.73 9.91 -12.06
N GLU A 60 12.40 9.86 -12.24
CA GLU A 60 11.53 11.04 -12.07
C GLU A 60 11.49 11.49 -10.61
N MET A 61 11.36 10.56 -9.67
CA MET A 61 11.45 10.82 -8.22
C MET A 61 12.80 11.40 -7.82
N GLU A 62 13.92 10.93 -8.38
CA GLU A 62 15.26 11.40 -8.04
C GLU A 62 15.46 12.85 -8.48
N LYS A 63 14.90 13.24 -9.63
CA LYS A 63 14.88 14.64 -10.07
C LYS A 63 14.05 15.53 -9.14
N VAL A 64 12.92 15.02 -8.64
CA VAL A 64 12.08 15.73 -7.66
C VAL A 64 12.76 15.81 -6.28
N LYS A 65 13.43 14.74 -5.84
CA LYS A 65 14.24 14.68 -4.60
C LYS A 65 15.49 15.55 -4.66
N GLN A 66 16.08 15.76 -5.83
CA GLN A 66 17.16 16.73 -6.00
C GLN A 66 16.68 18.18 -5.83
N PHE A 67 15.38 18.43 -5.96
CA PHE A 67 14.78 19.76 -5.93
C PHE A 67 14.12 20.14 -4.59
N LEU A 68 13.62 19.15 -3.85
CA LEU A 68 13.20 19.26 -2.45
C LEU A 68 14.12 18.38 -1.61
N THR A 69 14.87 18.95 -0.66
CA THR A 69 15.68 18.11 0.22
C THR A 69 14.76 17.13 0.96
N GLU A 70 15.19 15.90 1.21
CA GLU A 70 14.37 14.93 1.97
C GLU A 70 13.91 15.49 3.33
N GLU A 71 14.67 16.45 3.90
CA GLU A 71 14.32 17.20 5.11
C GLU A 71 13.09 18.11 4.94
N GLU A 72 12.88 18.75 3.79
CA GLU A 72 11.73 19.64 3.59
C GLU A 72 10.39 18.87 3.59
N VAL A 73 10.43 17.61 3.15
CA VAL A 73 9.26 16.74 3.01
C VAL A 73 9.01 15.92 4.28
N LYS A 74 10.04 15.41 4.93
CA LYS A 74 9.88 14.62 6.14
C LYS A 74 9.27 15.50 7.25
N SER A 75 8.36 14.90 8.01
CA SER A 75 7.90 15.52 9.25
C SER A 75 9.09 15.61 10.20
N GLU A 76 9.30 16.78 10.79
CA GLU A 76 10.28 16.99 11.87
C GLU A 76 9.93 16.16 13.12
N TYR A 77 8.66 15.76 13.23
CA TYR A 77 8.12 14.96 14.32
C TYR A 77 7.85 13.53 13.84
N TYR A 78 8.27 12.56 14.65
CA TYR A 78 7.95 11.16 14.46
C TYR A 78 7.65 10.50 15.81
N MET A 79 6.84 9.45 15.78
CA MET A 79 6.57 8.57 16.91
C MET A 79 7.24 7.23 16.66
N GLU A 80 8.07 6.77 17.59
CA GLU A 80 8.69 5.44 17.52
C GLU A 80 7.76 4.39 18.13
N MET A 81 7.69 3.21 17.52
CA MET A 81 6.98 2.08 18.08
C MET A 81 7.55 0.76 17.58
N THR A 82 7.38 -0.29 18.39
CA THR A 82 7.72 -1.66 18.00
C THR A 82 6.47 -2.39 17.51
N VAL A 83 6.58 -3.03 16.35
CA VAL A 83 5.52 -3.86 15.79
C VAL A 83 6.06 -5.24 15.45
N LYS A 84 5.42 -6.28 15.97
CA LYS A 84 5.69 -7.66 15.61
C LYS A 84 4.87 -8.07 14.39
N LEU A 85 5.52 -8.65 13.37
CA LEU A 85 4.88 -9.27 12.21
C LEU A 85 5.25 -10.74 12.10
N GLN A 86 4.27 -11.59 11.82
CA GLN A 86 4.44 -13.05 11.77
C GLN A 86 4.37 -13.61 10.35
N SER A 87 3.37 -13.22 9.58
CA SER A 87 3.10 -13.74 8.24
C SER A 87 4.07 -13.21 7.18
N ALA A 88 4.40 -14.07 6.22
CA ALA A 88 5.23 -13.68 5.08
C ALA A 88 4.58 -12.57 4.22
N GLN A 89 3.24 -12.58 4.12
CA GLN A 89 2.45 -11.61 3.38
C GLN A 89 2.58 -10.22 3.98
N ALA A 90 2.35 -10.07 5.29
CA ALA A 90 2.50 -8.79 5.98
C ALA A 90 3.94 -8.28 5.95
N LYS A 91 4.92 -9.14 6.23
CA LYS A 91 6.35 -8.81 6.13
C LYS A 91 6.73 -8.32 4.72
N ARG A 92 6.22 -8.96 3.67
CA ARG A 92 6.47 -8.57 2.28
C ARG A 92 5.91 -7.19 1.95
N ILE A 93 4.67 -6.90 2.38
CA ILE A 93 4.06 -5.59 2.17
C ILE A 93 4.85 -4.51 2.92
N PHE A 94 5.13 -4.74 4.20
CA PHE A 94 5.92 -3.83 5.02
C PHE A 94 7.25 -3.47 4.34
N ARG A 95 8.06 -4.49 4.03
CA ARG A 95 9.39 -4.31 3.41
C ARG A 95 9.34 -3.56 2.08
N ARG A 96 8.32 -3.82 1.25
CA ARG A 96 8.24 -3.23 -0.10
C ARG A 96 7.66 -1.82 -0.11
N THR A 97 6.86 -1.45 0.89
CA THR A 97 6.00 -0.26 0.74
C THR A 97 6.08 0.73 1.88
N PHE A 98 6.31 0.29 3.12
CA PHE A 98 5.96 1.10 4.29
C PHE A 98 6.67 2.46 4.34
N ASP A 99 8.00 2.48 4.27
CA ASP A 99 8.79 3.72 4.36
C ASP A 99 8.49 4.68 3.21
N HIS A 100 8.41 4.14 1.99
CA HIS A 100 8.14 4.94 0.79
C HIS A 100 6.72 5.51 0.84
N ILE A 101 5.71 4.70 1.15
CA ILE A 101 4.30 5.12 1.25
C ILE A 101 4.11 6.17 2.34
N GLN A 102 4.77 6.03 3.48
CA GLN A 102 4.73 7.02 4.55
C GLN A 102 5.29 8.37 4.11
N THR A 103 6.37 8.37 3.32
CA THR A 103 6.90 9.58 2.69
C THR A 103 5.89 10.18 1.71
N GLN A 104 5.24 9.36 0.89
CA GLN A 104 4.22 9.82 -0.07
C GLN A 104 2.98 10.39 0.63
N MET A 105 2.53 9.80 1.73
CA MET A 105 1.43 10.35 2.55
C MET A 105 1.82 11.69 3.14
N THR A 106 3.02 11.80 3.71
CA THR A 106 3.52 13.07 4.26
C THR A 106 3.61 14.15 3.18
N ALA A 107 4.04 13.80 1.95
CA ALA A 107 4.02 14.72 0.82
C ALA A 107 2.60 15.12 0.42
N ALA A 108 1.68 14.16 0.30
CA ALA A 108 0.30 14.41 -0.08
C ALA A 108 -0.44 15.34 0.89
N THR A 109 -0.14 15.24 2.19
CA THR A 109 -0.85 15.95 3.26
C THR A 109 -0.08 17.17 3.77
N LEU A 110 1.11 16.98 4.35
CA LEU A 110 1.87 18.02 5.05
C LEU A 110 2.58 18.97 4.08
N LEU A 111 3.25 18.44 3.04
CA LEU A 111 3.99 19.26 2.09
C LEU A 111 3.08 20.21 1.32
N THR A 112 1.95 19.71 0.80
CA THR A 112 0.95 20.55 0.12
C THR A 112 0.47 21.69 1.00
N ARG A 113 0.23 21.42 2.29
CA ARG A 113 -0.14 22.44 3.27
C ARG A 113 0.97 23.47 3.52
N LYS A 114 2.24 23.04 3.62
CA LYS A 114 3.41 23.95 3.74
C LYS A 114 3.49 24.94 2.57
N PHE A 115 3.16 24.51 1.36
CA PHE A 115 3.13 25.37 0.16
C PHE A 115 1.82 26.16 -0.04
N GLY A 116 0.93 26.16 0.96
CA GLY A 116 -0.33 26.91 0.92
C GLY A 116 -1.41 26.30 0.02
N LEU A 117 -1.27 25.03 -0.38
CA LEU A 117 -2.25 24.28 -1.17
C LEU A 117 -3.24 23.56 -0.24
N ARG A 118 -3.99 24.34 0.56
CA ARG A 118 -4.83 23.82 1.66
C ARG A 118 -5.94 22.90 1.17
N GLU A 119 -6.65 23.28 0.12
CA GLU A 119 -7.76 22.49 -0.44
C GLU A 119 -7.26 21.12 -0.95
N LEU A 120 -6.14 21.11 -1.68
CA LEU A 120 -5.52 19.88 -2.17
C LEU A 120 -5.05 18.98 -1.01
N SER A 121 -4.49 19.58 0.04
CA SER A 121 -4.09 18.87 1.26
C SER A 121 -5.29 18.18 1.92
N ASP A 122 -6.38 18.91 2.14
CA ASP A 122 -7.58 18.40 2.81
C ASP A 122 -8.27 17.31 1.95
N GLU A 123 -8.31 17.49 0.63
CA GLU A 123 -8.80 16.48 -0.31
C GLU A 123 -7.95 15.19 -0.26
N ASN A 124 -6.62 15.32 -0.23
CA ASN A 124 -5.72 14.18 -0.14
C ASN A 124 -5.88 13.43 1.19
N VAL A 125 -5.97 14.14 2.32
CA VAL A 125 -6.23 13.54 3.64
C VAL A 125 -7.51 12.70 3.59
N ASN A 126 -8.59 13.25 3.05
CA ASN A 126 -9.87 12.56 2.95
C ASN A 126 -9.77 11.30 2.07
N LYS A 127 -9.19 11.40 0.87
CA LYS A 127 -9.03 10.26 -0.06
C LYS A 127 -8.22 9.12 0.57
N ILE A 128 -7.10 9.45 1.20
CA ILE A 128 -6.23 8.46 1.84
C ILE A 128 -6.96 7.79 3.01
N THR A 129 -7.57 8.61 3.88
CA THR A 129 -8.28 8.12 5.08
C THR A 129 -9.45 7.22 4.70
N GLU A 130 -10.27 7.63 3.74
CA GLU A 130 -11.42 6.85 3.29
C GLU A 130 -11.00 5.53 2.64
N SER A 131 -9.97 5.56 1.78
CA SER A 131 -9.44 4.35 1.12
C SER A 131 -8.93 3.32 2.13
N ILE A 132 -8.17 3.75 3.15
CA ILE A 132 -7.66 2.86 4.19
C ILE A 132 -8.81 2.37 5.08
N LYS A 133 -9.73 3.26 5.49
CA LYS A 133 -10.86 2.92 6.35
C LYS A 133 -11.78 1.91 5.70
N GLN A 134 -12.10 2.09 4.41
CA GLN A 134 -12.91 1.14 3.66
C GLN A 134 -12.23 -0.23 3.63
N LEU A 135 -10.95 -0.27 3.27
CA LEU A 135 -10.22 -1.53 3.15
C LEU A 135 -10.10 -2.25 4.50
N SER A 136 -9.87 -1.51 5.58
CA SER A 136 -9.85 -2.04 6.95
C SER A 136 -11.22 -2.57 7.38
N ALA A 137 -12.30 -1.84 7.11
CA ALA A 137 -13.65 -2.28 7.48
C ALA A 137 -14.04 -3.57 6.75
N GLU A 138 -13.69 -3.71 5.48
CA GLU A 138 -13.94 -4.94 4.74
C GLU A 138 -13.08 -6.11 5.24
N MET A 139 -11.81 -5.87 5.61
CA MET A 139 -10.93 -6.91 6.16
C MET A 139 -11.38 -7.35 7.56
N ASN A 140 -11.91 -6.44 8.36
CA ASN A 140 -12.47 -6.78 9.67
C ASN A 140 -13.66 -7.73 9.55
N ARG A 141 -14.49 -7.66 8.50
CA ARG A 141 -15.58 -8.63 8.28
C ARG A 141 -15.05 -10.04 8.05
N ASP A 142 -13.95 -10.18 7.32
CA ASP A 142 -13.30 -11.48 7.14
C ASP A 142 -12.67 -11.98 8.44
N LEU A 143 -12.07 -11.07 9.21
CA LEU A 143 -11.49 -11.38 10.50
C LEU A 143 -12.56 -11.84 11.49
N GLU A 144 -13.72 -11.20 11.50
CA GLU A 144 -14.90 -11.59 12.28
C GLU A 144 -15.40 -12.97 11.86
N GLN A 145 -15.52 -13.26 10.56
CA GLN A 145 -15.88 -14.59 10.07
C GLN A 145 -14.87 -15.66 10.50
N ALA A 146 -13.58 -15.38 10.35
CA ALA A 146 -12.53 -16.27 10.82
C ALA A 146 -12.58 -16.46 12.34
N ASN A 147 -12.90 -15.42 13.11
CA ASN A 147 -13.07 -15.52 14.56
C ASN A 147 -14.27 -16.37 14.96
N HIS A 148 -15.39 -16.26 14.26
CA HIS A 148 -16.55 -17.12 14.49
C HIS A 148 -16.18 -18.58 14.30
N LEU A 149 -15.57 -18.93 13.15
CA LEU A 149 -15.08 -20.28 12.89
C LEU A 149 -14.09 -20.75 13.97
N PHE A 150 -13.17 -19.87 14.39
CA PHE A 150 -12.18 -20.17 15.42
C PHE A 150 -12.81 -20.50 16.78
N ASN A 151 -13.88 -19.80 17.14
CA ASN A 151 -14.60 -19.99 18.39
C ASN A 151 -15.52 -21.22 18.35
N ASP A 152 -16.18 -21.48 17.22
CA ASP A 152 -17.13 -22.59 17.05
C ASP A 152 -16.44 -23.95 17.24
N ILE A 153 -15.20 -24.07 16.79
CA ILE A 153 -14.36 -25.26 16.95
C ILE A 153 -13.61 -25.31 18.31
N GLY A 154 -13.73 -24.26 19.13
CA GLY A 154 -13.10 -24.18 20.44
C GLY A 154 -11.58 -24.09 20.43
N LEU A 155 -10.96 -23.61 19.35
CA LEU A 155 -9.51 -23.43 19.30
C LEU A 155 -9.07 -22.37 20.31
N LYS A 156 -8.08 -22.72 21.13
CA LYS A 156 -7.47 -21.80 22.11
C LYS A 156 -6.11 -21.25 21.66
N ASN A 157 -5.45 -21.97 20.76
CA ASN A 157 -4.09 -21.66 20.33
C ASN A 157 -4.09 -21.26 18.86
N SER A 158 -3.39 -20.17 18.54
CA SER A 158 -3.11 -19.77 17.16
C SER A 158 -1.80 -20.38 16.69
N ALA A 159 -1.68 -20.55 15.37
CA ALA A 159 -0.43 -20.89 14.73
C ALA A 159 0.64 -19.85 15.07
N VAL A 160 1.89 -20.30 15.20
CA VAL A 160 3.06 -19.46 15.45
C VAL A 160 4.08 -19.73 14.36
N THR A 161 4.80 -18.69 13.95
CA THR A 161 5.93 -18.79 13.03
C THR A 161 7.23 -18.52 13.75
N ASP A 162 8.25 -19.31 13.45
CA ASP A 162 9.61 -19.15 14.01
C ASP A 162 10.32 -17.92 13.43
N ASP A 163 9.88 -17.44 12.27
CA ASP A 163 10.45 -16.31 11.54
C ASP A 163 9.72 -14.98 11.81
N SER A 164 9.07 -14.85 12.97
CA SER A 164 8.46 -13.59 13.39
C SER A 164 9.51 -12.49 13.57
N VAL A 165 9.20 -11.26 13.17
CA VAL A 165 10.13 -10.14 13.20
C VAL A 165 9.55 -9.00 14.03
N ASP A 166 10.33 -8.50 14.98
CA ASP A 166 10.04 -7.25 15.70
C ASP A 166 10.67 -6.08 14.94
N LEU A 167 9.83 -5.16 14.49
CA LEU A 167 10.20 -4.00 13.69
C LEU A 167 10.13 -2.74 14.55
N ASN A 168 11.24 -2.01 14.67
CA ASN A 168 11.19 -0.66 15.22
C ASN A 168 10.91 0.33 14.09
N ILE A 169 9.75 0.98 14.15
CA ILE A 169 9.26 1.85 13.08
C ILE A 169 9.04 3.26 13.58
N LYS A 170 9.21 4.22 12.68
CA LYS A 170 8.92 5.64 12.91
C LYS A 170 7.64 6.00 12.18
N ILE A 171 6.65 6.50 12.90
CA ILE A 171 5.40 7.01 12.33
C ILE A 171 5.51 8.52 12.17
N THR A 172 5.35 9.02 10.94
CA THR A 172 5.48 10.46 10.62
C THR A 172 4.15 11.17 10.44
N CYS A 173 3.05 10.43 10.25
CA CYS A 173 1.71 10.97 10.01
C CYS A 173 0.60 10.03 10.49
N PRO A 174 -0.61 10.54 10.80
CA PRO A 174 -1.75 9.72 11.20
C PRO A 174 -2.13 8.64 10.17
N GLU A 175 -2.02 8.96 8.88
CA GLU A 175 -2.29 8.03 7.79
C GLU A 175 -1.26 6.90 7.74
N GLY A 176 0.00 7.19 8.10
CA GLY A 176 1.06 6.20 8.30
C GLY A 176 0.70 5.17 9.37
N MET A 177 0.16 5.63 10.51
CA MET A 177 -0.35 4.75 11.57
C MET A 177 -1.51 3.90 11.05
N ALA A 178 -2.48 4.50 10.34
CA ALA A 178 -3.62 3.79 9.80
C ALA A 178 -3.21 2.69 8.81
N PHE A 179 -2.24 2.98 7.94
CA PHE A 179 -1.68 2.01 7.01
C PHE A 179 -0.91 0.89 7.73
N MET A 180 -0.15 1.20 8.78
CA MET A 180 0.49 0.16 9.61
C MET A 180 -0.53 -0.75 10.28
N ASN A 181 -1.63 -0.19 10.80
CA ASN A 181 -2.71 -0.97 11.40
C ASN A 181 -3.40 -1.88 10.39
N LEU A 182 -3.50 -1.47 9.13
CA LEU A 182 -3.99 -2.31 8.05
C LEU A 182 -3.05 -3.51 7.78
N ILE A 183 -1.73 -3.30 7.79
CA ILE A 183 -0.75 -4.39 7.68
C ILE A 183 -0.88 -5.37 8.85
N ARG A 184 -1.06 -4.87 10.08
CA ARG A 184 -1.28 -5.71 11.27
C ARG A 184 -2.59 -6.50 11.19
N GLN A 185 -3.64 -5.92 10.64
CA GLN A 185 -4.91 -6.63 10.41
C GLN A 185 -4.72 -7.79 9.42
N LEU A 186 -4.00 -7.56 8.31
CA LEU A 186 -3.65 -8.63 7.37
C LEU A 186 -2.84 -9.72 8.06
N ASP A 187 -1.86 -9.34 8.89
CA ASP A 187 -1.03 -10.29 9.62
C ASP A 187 -1.88 -11.21 10.50
N ASN A 188 -2.79 -10.61 11.29
CA ASN A 188 -3.70 -11.34 12.15
C ASN A 188 -4.64 -12.27 11.36
N LEU A 189 -5.27 -11.74 10.31
CA LEU A 189 -6.16 -12.51 9.45
C LEU A 189 -5.41 -13.70 8.84
N THR A 190 -4.20 -13.47 8.32
CA THR A 190 -3.39 -14.53 7.71
C THR A 190 -3.06 -15.60 8.72
N MET A 191 -2.61 -15.25 9.93
CA MET A 191 -2.31 -16.23 10.97
C MET A 191 -3.54 -17.03 11.39
N LYS A 192 -4.72 -16.39 11.48
CA LYS A 192 -5.98 -17.09 11.76
C LYS A 192 -6.37 -18.07 10.65
N LEU A 193 -6.32 -17.63 9.39
CA LEU A 193 -6.58 -18.51 8.25
C LEU A 193 -5.60 -19.68 8.19
N LYS A 194 -4.31 -19.47 8.50
CA LYS A 194 -3.34 -20.57 8.59
C LYS A 194 -3.68 -21.54 9.72
N THR A 195 -4.10 -21.02 10.87
CA THR A 195 -4.52 -21.87 12.00
C THR A 195 -5.74 -22.71 11.64
N LEU A 196 -6.77 -22.10 11.05
CA LEU A 196 -7.98 -22.81 10.60
C LEU A 196 -7.66 -23.89 9.56
N TRP A 197 -6.73 -23.60 8.64
CA TRP A 197 -6.24 -24.59 7.69
C TRP A 197 -5.51 -25.75 8.39
N MET A 198 -4.61 -25.46 9.34
CA MET A 198 -3.90 -26.50 10.11
C MET A 198 -4.86 -27.35 10.96
N ALA A 199 -5.96 -26.77 11.42
CA ALA A 199 -7.03 -27.47 12.13
C ALA A 199 -7.92 -28.32 11.20
N GLY A 200 -7.79 -28.19 9.88
CA GLY A 200 -8.57 -28.94 8.89
C GLY A 200 -9.93 -28.33 8.55
N GLU A 201 -10.26 -27.14 9.06
CA GLU A 201 -11.57 -26.50 8.89
C GLU A 201 -11.74 -25.81 7.54
N ILE A 202 -10.64 -25.34 6.96
CA ILE A 202 -10.62 -24.73 5.63
C ILE A 202 -9.55 -25.37 4.75
N PRO A 203 -9.75 -25.43 3.43
CA PRO A 203 -8.73 -25.93 2.52
C PRO A 203 -7.56 -24.93 2.41
N LEU A 204 -6.37 -25.45 2.07
CA LEU A 204 -5.17 -24.64 1.86
C LEU A 204 -5.40 -23.52 0.84
N SER A 205 -6.10 -23.83 -0.27
CA SER A 205 -6.42 -22.86 -1.31
C SER A 205 -7.18 -21.66 -0.75
N HIS A 206 -8.18 -21.88 0.10
CA HIS A 206 -8.93 -20.78 0.72
C HIS A 206 -8.04 -19.88 1.58
N SER A 207 -7.14 -20.47 2.39
CA SER A 207 -6.20 -19.72 3.21
C SER A 207 -5.23 -18.88 2.37
N GLU A 208 -4.62 -19.46 1.34
CA GLU A 208 -3.65 -18.77 0.48
C GLU A 208 -4.31 -17.72 -0.41
N ASP A 209 -5.37 -18.09 -1.13
CA ASP A 209 -6.03 -17.22 -2.10
C ASP A 209 -6.62 -15.99 -1.40
N ARG A 210 -7.20 -16.17 -0.21
CA ARG A 210 -7.78 -15.06 0.54
C ARG A 210 -6.71 -14.11 1.07
N SER A 211 -5.62 -14.65 1.62
CA SER A 211 -4.49 -13.83 2.10
C SER A 211 -3.83 -13.06 0.95
N HIS A 212 -3.65 -13.72 -0.20
CA HIS A 212 -3.11 -13.10 -1.41
C HIS A 212 -4.03 -12.01 -1.97
N ALA A 213 -5.36 -12.25 -2.01
CA ALA A 213 -6.32 -11.26 -2.46
C ALA A 213 -6.23 -9.97 -1.64
N TRP A 214 -6.11 -10.07 -0.31
CA TRP A 214 -5.91 -8.89 0.55
C TRP A 214 -4.58 -8.20 0.30
N GLN A 215 -3.50 -8.97 0.16
CA GLN A 215 -2.20 -8.41 -0.18
C GLN A 215 -2.24 -7.58 -1.47
N VAL A 216 -2.87 -8.09 -2.53
CA VAL A 216 -3.03 -7.37 -3.81
C VAL A 216 -3.82 -6.07 -3.60
N ARG A 217 -4.89 -6.11 -2.80
CA ARG A 217 -5.71 -4.92 -2.53
C ARG A 217 -4.93 -3.84 -1.77
N ILE A 218 -4.13 -4.24 -0.77
CA ILE A 218 -3.26 -3.29 -0.04
C ILE A 218 -2.22 -2.68 -0.98
N PHE A 219 -1.60 -3.45 -1.87
CA PHE A 219 -0.67 -2.91 -2.87
C PHE A 219 -1.36 -1.89 -3.80
N LYS A 220 -2.58 -2.17 -4.26
CA LYS A 220 -3.34 -1.22 -5.08
C LYS A 220 -3.63 0.09 -4.33
N THR A 221 -4.01 0.01 -3.06
CA THR A 221 -4.20 1.20 -2.22
C THR A 221 -2.88 1.96 -2.03
N ALA A 222 -1.78 1.25 -1.82
CA ALA A 222 -0.46 1.84 -1.72
C ALA A 222 -0.07 2.60 -3.01
N ASP A 223 -0.29 1.99 -4.18
CA ASP A 223 -0.04 2.63 -5.48
C ASP A 223 -0.87 3.90 -5.69
N ALA A 224 -2.14 3.88 -5.27
CA ALA A 224 -3.00 5.06 -5.31
C ALA A 224 -2.48 6.19 -4.41
N ILE A 225 -2.07 5.87 -3.18
CA ILE A 225 -1.46 6.83 -2.24
C ILE A 225 -0.17 7.42 -2.82
N ARG A 226 0.67 6.57 -3.42
CA ARG A 226 1.90 6.99 -4.10
C ARG A 226 1.60 7.99 -5.23
N ALA A 227 0.56 7.76 -6.02
CA ALA A 227 0.16 8.70 -7.07
C ALA A 227 -0.26 10.07 -6.51
N LEU A 228 -0.97 10.11 -5.37
CA LEU A 228 -1.31 11.36 -4.68
C LEU A 228 -0.06 12.10 -4.19
N GLY A 229 0.92 11.37 -3.63
CA GLY A 229 2.21 11.94 -3.23
C GLY A 229 2.96 12.56 -4.41
N GLN A 230 3.02 11.88 -5.56
CA GLN A 230 3.62 12.42 -6.78
C GLN A 230 2.91 13.68 -7.28
N GLN A 231 1.58 13.70 -7.26
CA GLN A 231 0.80 14.89 -7.63
C GLN A 231 1.09 16.06 -6.69
N ALA A 232 1.24 15.79 -5.39
CA ALA A 232 1.61 16.79 -4.41
C ALA A 232 2.98 17.41 -4.67
N TYR A 233 3.97 16.59 -5.02
CA TYR A 233 5.29 17.09 -5.41
C TYR A 233 5.22 18.03 -6.61
N ILE A 234 4.51 17.63 -7.67
CA ILE A 234 4.35 18.44 -8.89
C ILE A 234 3.61 19.75 -8.58
N ALA A 235 2.59 19.70 -7.72
CA ALA A 235 1.82 20.88 -7.33
C ALA A 235 2.66 21.85 -6.49
N ALA A 236 3.43 21.33 -5.54
CA ALA A 236 4.34 22.12 -4.70
C ALA A 236 5.43 22.80 -5.54
N ASP A 237 6.03 22.09 -6.49
CA ASP A 237 7.03 22.61 -7.42
C ASP A 237 6.50 23.80 -8.24
N LYS A 238 5.34 23.61 -8.89
CA LYS A 238 4.66 24.69 -9.64
C LYS A 238 4.36 25.91 -8.76
N LYS A 239 3.96 25.67 -7.51
CA LYS A 239 3.64 26.75 -6.56
C LYS A 239 4.89 27.54 -6.19
N LYS A 240 5.99 26.85 -5.83
CA LYS A 240 7.30 27.42 -5.52
C LYS A 240 7.79 28.32 -6.66
N ASP A 241 7.76 27.83 -7.89
CA ASP A 241 8.13 28.61 -9.08
C ASP A 241 7.27 29.86 -9.27
N SER A 242 5.96 29.73 -9.06
CA SER A 242 5.03 30.86 -9.17
C SER A 242 5.32 31.94 -8.13
N ASP A 243 5.65 31.53 -6.90
CA ASP A 243 5.92 32.44 -5.79
C ASP A 243 7.29 33.11 -5.93
N GLN A 244 8.30 32.38 -6.43
CA GLN A 244 9.59 32.97 -6.78
C GLN A 244 9.48 34.03 -7.89
N LYS A 245 8.69 33.74 -8.95
CA LYS A 245 8.44 34.72 -10.03
C LYS A 245 7.76 35.98 -9.49
N LYS A 246 6.75 35.82 -8.63
CA LYS A 246 6.07 36.95 -7.96
C LYS A 246 7.02 37.74 -7.05
N ALA A 247 7.88 37.06 -6.30
CA ALA A 247 8.86 37.71 -5.43
C ALA A 247 9.86 38.55 -6.23
N LYS A 248 10.43 37.99 -7.31
CA LYS A 248 11.34 38.70 -8.22
C LYS A 248 10.66 39.91 -8.88
N ALA A 249 9.40 39.77 -9.32
CA ALA A 249 8.63 40.87 -9.89
C ALA A 249 8.34 41.99 -8.87
N LYS A 250 8.03 41.65 -7.62
CA LYS A 250 7.87 42.65 -6.54
C LYS A 250 9.18 43.38 -6.25
N GLN A 251 10.31 42.66 -6.21
CA GLN A 251 11.63 43.25 -5.99
C GLN A 251 12.04 44.20 -7.13
N SER A 252 11.79 43.84 -8.39
CA SER A 252 12.10 44.70 -9.53
C SER A 252 11.21 45.95 -9.55
N ALA A 253 9.91 45.81 -9.26
CA ALA A 253 8.99 46.94 -9.15
C ALA A 253 9.38 47.89 -8.00
N TYR A 254 9.83 47.35 -6.86
CA TYR A 254 10.32 48.15 -5.73
C TYR A 254 11.58 48.95 -6.11
N LYS A 255 12.57 48.30 -6.74
CA LYS A 255 13.79 48.97 -7.22
C LYS A 255 13.49 50.07 -8.26
N GLN A 256 12.56 49.83 -9.18
CA GLN A 256 12.13 50.84 -10.15
C GLN A 256 11.48 52.05 -9.48
N ARG A 257 10.62 51.84 -8.47
CA ARG A 257 10.02 52.94 -7.69
C ARG A 257 11.06 53.77 -6.95
N GLN A 258 12.05 53.12 -6.32
CA GLN A 258 13.15 53.84 -5.68
C GLN A 258 13.96 54.67 -6.68
N ASN A 259 14.35 54.09 -7.81
CA ASN A 259 15.10 54.80 -8.84
C ASN A 259 14.33 56.01 -9.41
N ASN A 260 13.02 55.89 -9.60
CA ASN A 260 12.19 56.97 -10.10
C ASN A 260 12.03 58.11 -9.06
N ASN A 261 11.94 57.78 -7.78
CA ASN A 261 11.89 58.77 -6.71
C ASN A 261 13.22 59.53 -6.56
N VAL A 262 14.36 58.83 -6.67
CA VAL A 262 15.70 59.47 -6.64
C VAL A 262 15.87 60.43 -7.81
N LYS A 263 15.48 60.03 -9.03
CA LYS A 263 15.56 60.90 -10.22
C LYS A 263 14.70 62.16 -10.10
N LYS A 264 13.51 62.05 -9.46
CA LYS A 264 12.64 63.21 -9.19
C LYS A 264 13.25 64.17 -8.17
N ALA A 265 13.96 63.66 -7.16
CA ALA A 265 14.58 64.48 -6.12
C ALA A 265 15.83 65.23 -6.62
N THR A 266 16.55 64.70 -7.61
CA THR A 266 17.73 65.36 -8.21
C THR A 266 17.40 66.36 -9.33
N ALA A 267 16.14 66.45 -9.74
CA ALA A 267 15.66 67.36 -10.80
C ALA A 267 15.02 68.65 -10.24
N VAL A 268 15.10 68.86 -8.92
CA VAL A 268 14.70 70.06 -8.18
C VAL A 268 15.97 70.72 -7.67
#